data_AF-A0A4R7P4Y8-F1
#
_entry.id   AF-A0A4R7P4Y8-F1
#
_cell.length_a   1.000
_cell.length_b   1.000
_cell.length_c   1.000
_cell.angle_alpha   90.00
_cell.angle_beta   90.00
_cell.angle_gamma   90.00
#
_symmetry.space_group_name_H-M   'P 1'
#
loop_
_entity.id
_entity.type
_entity.pdbx_description
1 polymer ?
#
loop_
_entity_poly.entity_id
_entity_poly.type
_entity_poly.pdbx_seq_one_letter_code
_entity_poly.pdbx_strand_id
1 'polypeptide(L)'
;MISVDEDSEFRRIFDISLDRVVVVSELPARATPEWHAMGYAHNLSYSPIGRFSADTIRKVAELEKKLIDELPPNSGDEISGSELEVEFADECPSKVPELDLGCCAVTLALAAYGCVPIASCNGGAFVHDHHEDHPIVAFYCTRAQFKALDPVLEGFEVGLSGSDPVVLCAKDVREFVNVAEAILATL
;
A
#
# COMPACT_ATOMS: atom_id res chain seq x y z
N MET A 1 18.32 -20.05 32.67
CA MET A 1 17.98 -18.64 32.51
C MET A 1 18.31 -18.31 31.06
N ILE A 2 17.32 -18.44 30.19
CA ILE A 2 17.46 -18.22 28.75
C ILE A 2 17.26 -16.72 28.56
N SER A 3 18.27 -16.01 28.06
CA SER A 3 18.11 -14.62 27.64
C SER A 3 17.21 -14.62 26.41
N VAL A 4 16.01 -14.09 26.59
CA VAL A 4 15.12 -13.78 25.48
C VAL A 4 15.65 -12.45 24.92
N ASP A 5 16.02 -12.44 23.64
CA ASP A 5 16.34 -11.20 22.93
C ASP A 5 15.14 -10.25 23.05
N GLU A 6 15.39 -9.01 23.48
CA GLU A 6 14.38 -7.98 23.75
C GLU A 6 13.91 -7.23 22.49
N ASP A 7 14.29 -7.67 21.29
CA ASP A 7 13.76 -7.15 20.02
C ASP A 7 12.46 -7.86 19.62
N SER A 8 11.57 -8.05 20.59
CA SER A 8 10.19 -8.41 20.26
C SER A 8 9.58 -7.20 19.59
N GLU A 9 9.40 -7.26 18.28
CA GLU A 9 8.50 -6.41 17.54
C GLU A 9 7.56 -7.34 16.80
N PHE A 10 6.25 -7.11 16.92
CA PHE A 10 5.30 -7.75 16.03
C PHE A 10 5.47 -7.05 14.68
N ARG A 11 6.49 -7.49 13.95
CA ARG A 11 6.72 -7.15 12.55
C ARG A 11 6.41 -8.43 11.80
N ARG A 12 5.28 -8.46 11.11
CA ARG A 12 5.11 -9.46 10.06
C ARG A 12 5.98 -9.02 8.90
N ILE A 13 7.26 -9.37 8.98
CA ILE A 13 8.19 -9.24 7.87
C ILE A 13 7.92 -10.41 6.94
N PHE A 14 7.49 -10.12 5.72
CA PHE A 14 7.18 -11.14 4.73
C PHE A 14 8.47 -11.70 4.11
N ASP A 15 8.58 -13.03 4.00
CA ASP A 15 9.73 -13.71 3.39
C ASP A 15 9.61 -13.70 1.85
N ILE A 16 9.86 -12.52 1.27
CA ILE A 16 9.82 -12.28 -0.18
C ILE A 16 11.14 -11.69 -0.68
N SER A 17 11.45 -11.95 -1.95
CA SER A 17 12.50 -11.20 -2.67
C SER A 17 11.95 -9.86 -3.13
N LEU A 18 12.66 -8.78 -2.83
CA LEU A 18 12.33 -7.46 -3.35
C LEU A 18 13.18 -7.19 -4.59
N ASP A 19 12.61 -7.51 -5.74
CA ASP A 19 13.19 -7.22 -7.03
C ASP A 19 12.49 -6.02 -7.67
N ARG A 20 13.24 -5.22 -8.43
CA ARG A 20 12.70 -4.08 -9.19
C ARG A 20 12.86 -4.33 -10.68
N VAL A 21 11.92 -5.08 -11.24
CA VAL A 21 11.92 -5.54 -12.63
C VAL A 21 10.65 -5.07 -13.33
N VAL A 22 10.74 -3.88 -13.94
CA VAL A 22 9.68 -3.33 -14.79
C VAL A 22 10.23 -3.09 -16.18
N VAL A 23 9.58 -3.66 -17.19
CA VAL A 23 9.96 -3.46 -18.59
C VAL A 23 9.32 -2.16 -19.09
N VAL A 24 9.98 -1.03 -18.83
CA VAL A 24 9.49 0.34 -19.12
C VAL A 24 9.07 0.54 -20.59
N SER A 25 9.66 -0.22 -21.52
CA SER A 25 9.27 -0.20 -22.95
C SER A 25 7.90 -0.82 -23.22
N GLU A 26 7.42 -1.70 -22.35
CA GLU A 26 6.10 -2.35 -22.45
C GLU A 26 4.98 -1.51 -21.81
N LEU A 27 5.32 -0.60 -20.89
CA LEU A 27 4.35 0.36 -20.36
C LEU A 27 3.78 1.24 -21.48
N PRO A 28 2.45 1.49 -21.50
CA PRO A 28 1.86 2.26 -22.57
C PRO A 28 2.22 3.75 -22.46
N ALA A 29 2.22 4.42 -23.61
CA ALA A 29 2.56 5.83 -23.71
C ALA A 29 1.44 6.76 -23.19
N ARG A 30 0.21 6.25 -23.09
CA ARG A 30 -0.99 6.99 -22.68
C ARG A 30 -1.91 6.06 -21.89
N ALA A 31 -2.65 6.63 -20.94
CA ALA A 31 -3.71 5.92 -20.25
C ALA A 31 -4.82 5.52 -21.22
N THR A 32 -5.42 4.36 -21.00
CA THR A 32 -6.55 3.88 -21.79
C THR A 32 -7.87 4.10 -21.03
N PRO A 33 -9.02 4.25 -21.72
CA PRO A 33 -10.32 4.31 -21.05
C PRO A 33 -10.61 3.09 -20.19
N GLU A 34 -10.11 1.92 -20.58
CA GLU A 34 -10.30 0.66 -19.86
C GLU A 34 -9.66 0.70 -18.47
N TRP A 35 -8.51 1.36 -18.29
CA TRP A 35 -7.90 1.51 -16.97
C TRP A 35 -8.83 2.23 -15.99
N HIS A 36 -9.46 3.32 -16.44
CA HIS A 36 -10.44 4.04 -15.64
C HIS A 36 -11.72 3.24 -15.39
N ALA A 37 -12.09 2.37 -16.33
CA ALA A 37 -13.22 1.46 -16.20
C ALA A 37 -12.91 0.22 -15.34
N MET A 38 -11.62 -0.11 -15.15
CA MET A 38 -11.20 -1.21 -14.28
C MET A 38 -11.33 -0.83 -12.79
N GLY A 39 -11.23 0.47 -12.46
CA GLY A 39 -11.50 0.99 -11.11
C GLY A 39 -10.66 0.33 -10.01
N TYR A 40 -10.93 0.68 -8.75
CA TYR A 40 -10.37 -0.06 -7.62
C TYR A 40 -11.21 -1.29 -7.37
N ALA A 41 -10.59 -2.46 -7.28
CA ALA A 41 -11.22 -3.64 -6.75
C ALA A 41 -10.87 -3.69 -5.25
N HIS A 42 -11.65 -3.04 -4.38
CA HIS A 42 -11.57 -3.19 -2.91
C HIS A 42 -11.47 -4.67 -2.56
N ASN A 43 -10.29 -5.19 -2.21
CA ASN A 43 -10.06 -6.63 -2.06
C ASN A 43 -10.86 -7.47 -3.09
N LEU A 44 -10.85 -7.05 -4.37
CA LEU A 44 -11.63 -7.61 -5.51
C LEU A 44 -13.07 -7.08 -5.77
N SER A 45 -13.52 -5.96 -5.17
CA SER A 45 -14.85 -5.37 -5.41
C SER A 45 -14.82 -3.93 -5.97
N TYR A 46 -15.49 -3.71 -7.10
CA TYR A 46 -15.35 -2.49 -7.92
C TYR A 46 -15.86 -1.20 -7.25
N SER A 47 -15.00 -0.18 -7.10
CA SER A 47 -15.35 1.22 -6.84
C SER A 47 -14.25 2.19 -7.33
N PRO A 48 -14.56 3.26 -8.07
CA PRO A 48 -13.57 4.28 -8.44
C PRO A 48 -13.06 5.03 -7.20
N ILE A 49 -11.73 5.09 -7.01
CA ILE A 49 -11.12 6.00 -6.04
C ILE A 49 -11.36 7.44 -6.51
N GLY A 50 -12.10 8.20 -5.71
CA GLY A 50 -12.32 9.62 -5.93
C GLY A 50 -11.00 10.41 -5.91
N ARG A 51 -11.03 11.68 -6.30
CA ARG A 51 -9.86 12.55 -6.13
C ARG A 51 -9.78 13.03 -4.68
N PHE A 52 -8.70 12.71 -3.99
CA PHE A 52 -8.40 13.18 -2.65
C PHE A 52 -7.35 14.30 -2.71
N SER A 53 -7.45 15.27 -1.80
CA SER A 53 -6.40 16.27 -1.63
C SER A 53 -5.19 15.64 -0.93
N ALA A 54 -4.00 16.16 -1.19
CA ALA A 54 -2.79 15.75 -0.49
C ALA A 54 -2.96 15.81 1.04
N ASP A 55 -3.67 16.81 1.56
CA ASP A 55 -3.95 16.93 3.01
C ASP A 55 -4.82 15.78 3.55
N THR A 56 -5.80 15.30 2.78
CA THR A 56 -6.58 14.13 3.19
C THR A 56 -5.70 12.88 3.20
N ILE A 57 -4.84 12.71 2.19
CA ILE A 57 -3.96 11.55 2.10
C ILE A 57 -2.93 11.56 3.24
N ARG A 58 -2.38 12.74 3.60
CA ARG A 58 -1.49 12.88 4.76
C ARG A 58 -2.17 12.47 6.06
N LYS A 59 -3.42 12.88 6.28
CA LYS A 59 -4.18 12.46 7.47
C LYS A 59 -4.40 10.95 7.52
N VAL A 60 -4.65 10.33 6.37
CA VAL A 60 -4.75 8.87 6.27
C VAL A 60 -3.41 8.23 6.61
N ALA A 61 -2.29 8.71 6.04
CA ALA A 61 -0.95 8.21 6.35
C ALA A 61 -0.59 8.35 7.84
N GLU A 62 -0.92 9.50 8.46
CA GLU A 62 -0.73 9.75 9.88
C GLU A 62 -1.54 8.78 10.75
N LEU A 63 -2.80 8.51 10.37
CA LEU A 63 -3.66 7.56 11.06
C LEU A 63 -3.13 6.12 10.91
N GLU A 64 -2.79 5.69 9.69
CA GLU A 64 -2.20 4.37 9.46
C GLU A 64 -0.93 4.19 10.29
N LYS A 65 -0.03 5.18 10.25
CA LYS A 65 1.20 5.15 11.03
C LYS A 65 0.93 5.02 12.52
N LYS A 66 0.03 5.85 13.07
CA LYS A 66 -0.36 5.79 14.49
C LYS A 66 -0.83 4.38 14.87
N LEU A 67 -1.79 3.82 14.13
CA LEU A 67 -2.38 2.53 14.44
C LEU A 67 -1.39 1.37 14.28
N ILE A 68 -0.53 1.44 13.24
CA ILE A 68 0.51 0.43 12.99
C ILE A 68 1.60 0.47 14.06
N ASP A 69 1.93 1.66 14.58
CA ASP A 69 2.91 1.85 15.65
C ASP A 69 2.35 1.46 17.04
N GLU A 70 1.03 1.48 17.22
CA GLU A 70 0.35 1.07 18.46
C GLU A 70 0.27 -0.46 18.65
N LEU A 71 0.63 -1.24 17.63
CA LEU A 71 0.64 -2.70 17.72
C LEU A 71 1.61 -3.20 18.80
N PRO A 72 1.12 -3.99 19.78
CA PRO A 72 2.00 -4.54 20.79
C PRO A 72 2.99 -5.51 20.15
N PRO A 73 4.27 -5.46 20.55
CA PRO A 73 5.19 -6.52 20.20
C PRO A 73 4.70 -7.86 20.72
N ASN A 74 4.65 -8.90 19.87
CA ASN A 74 4.14 -10.25 20.20
C ASN A 74 2.63 -10.39 20.44
N SER A 75 1.75 -9.61 19.79
CA SER A 75 0.32 -9.93 19.77
C SER A 75 0.04 -11.12 18.84
N GLY A 76 0.40 -12.33 19.25
CA GLY A 76 -0.02 -13.58 18.59
C GLY A 76 -1.54 -13.81 18.58
N ASP A 77 -2.33 -12.81 18.98
CA ASP A 77 -3.77 -12.82 19.03
C ASP A 77 -4.33 -12.03 17.84
N GLU A 78 -4.91 -12.75 16.87
CA GLU A 78 -5.65 -12.23 15.70
C GLU A 78 -6.65 -11.11 16.05
N ILE A 79 -7.16 -11.15 17.29
CA ILE A 79 -8.12 -10.19 17.82
C ILE A 79 -7.53 -8.77 17.78
N SER A 80 -6.27 -8.58 18.15
CA SER A 80 -5.65 -7.24 18.22
C SER A 80 -5.52 -6.58 16.85
N GLY A 81 -5.27 -7.36 15.79
CA GLY A 81 -5.17 -6.81 14.44
C GLY A 81 -6.54 -6.53 13.81
N SER A 82 -7.54 -7.37 14.10
CA SER A 82 -8.92 -7.12 13.66
C SER A 82 -9.52 -5.86 14.31
N GLU A 83 -9.17 -5.58 15.57
CA GLU A 83 -9.59 -4.38 16.28
C GLU A 83 -9.00 -3.11 15.63
N LEU A 84 -7.76 -3.16 15.15
CA LEU A 84 -7.12 -2.03 14.45
C LEU A 84 -7.70 -1.78 13.06
N GLU A 85 -8.06 -2.82 12.31
CA GLU A 85 -8.75 -2.66 11.03
C GLU A 85 -10.13 -2.00 11.23
N VAL A 86 -10.84 -2.36 12.32
CA VAL A 86 -12.10 -1.72 12.70
C VAL A 86 -11.88 -0.27 13.14
N GLU A 87 -10.88 -0.01 14.00
CA GLU A 87 -10.54 1.35 14.44
C GLU A 87 -10.14 2.23 13.24
N PHE A 88 -9.35 1.69 12.32
CA PHE A 88 -9.00 2.37 11.09
C PHE A 88 -10.25 2.68 10.27
N ALA A 89 -11.14 1.72 10.04
CA ALA A 89 -12.37 1.95 9.30
C ALA A 89 -13.27 3.03 9.93
N ASP A 90 -13.33 3.09 11.27
CA ASP A 90 -14.13 4.05 12.03
C ASP A 90 -13.51 5.46 12.05
N GLU A 91 -12.18 5.58 12.16
CA GLU A 91 -11.47 6.86 12.24
C GLU A 91 -11.09 7.42 10.85
N CYS A 92 -11.02 6.57 9.82
CA CYS A 92 -10.66 6.98 8.47
C CYS A 92 -11.70 7.97 7.91
N PRO A 93 -11.28 9.05 7.21
CA PRO A 93 -12.22 10.04 6.70
C PRO A 93 -13.31 9.39 5.83
N SER A 94 -14.59 9.63 6.14
CA SER A 94 -15.78 8.94 5.57
C SER A 94 -15.97 8.98 4.04
N LYS A 95 -15.07 9.62 3.30
CA LYS A 95 -15.04 9.62 1.83
C LYS A 95 -13.96 8.69 1.26
N VAL A 96 -13.04 8.22 2.09
CA VAL A 96 -11.95 7.32 1.71
C VAL A 96 -12.54 5.93 1.51
N PRO A 97 -12.16 5.21 0.44
CA PRO A 97 -12.65 3.85 0.23
C PRO A 97 -12.18 2.94 1.37
N GLU A 98 -12.99 1.94 1.74
CA GLU A 98 -12.61 0.84 2.64
C GLU A 98 -11.41 0.06 2.06
N LEU A 99 -10.20 0.48 2.42
CA LEU A 99 -8.93 -0.11 2.02
C LEU A 99 -8.27 -0.68 3.26
N ASP A 100 -7.51 -1.77 3.08
CA ASP A 100 -6.76 -2.40 4.16
C ASP A 100 -5.83 -1.39 4.86
N LEU A 101 -5.77 -1.46 6.20
CA LEU A 101 -4.76 -0.77 6.99
C LEU A 101 -3.36 -1.11 6.44
N GLY A 102 -2.52 -0.09 6.29
CA GLY A 102 -1.16 -0.20 5.78
C GLY A 102 -1.06 -0.15 4.26
N CYS A 103 -2.18 -0.12 3.53
CA CYS A 103 -2.21 0.03 2.07
C CYS A 103 -2.94 1.29 1.60
N CYS A 104 -3.68 1.96 2.48
CA CYS A 104 -4.61 3.00 2.10
C CYS A 104 -3.89 4.27 1.62
N ALA A 105 -2.93 4.79 2.37
CA ALA A 105 -2.23 6.01 1.98
C ALA A 105 -1.43 5.86 0.69
N VAL A 106 -0.71 4.75 0.50
CA VAL A 106 0.08 4.51 -0.72
C VAL A 106 -0.80 4.40 -1.96
N THR A 107 -1.95 3.75 -1.79
CA THR A 107 -2.98 3.62 -2.83
C THR A 107 -3.47 4.99 -3.28
N LEU A 108 -3.86 5.82 -2.32
CA LEU A 108 -4.38 7.16 -2.59
C LEU A 108 -3.28 8.08 -3.15
N ALA A 109 -2.04 7.94 -2.67
CA ALA A 109 -0.90 8.70 -3.16
C ALA A 109 -0.57 8.34 -4.61
N LEU A 110 -0.56 7.05 -4.98
CA LEU A 110 -0.40 6.60 -6.36
C LEU A 110 -1.51 7.15 -7.27
N ALA A 111 -2.76 7.15 -6.80
CA ALA A 111 -3.88 7.74 -7.52
C ALA A 111 -3.71 9.27 -7.69
N ALA A 112 -3.26 9.98 -6.66
CA ALA A 112 -2.97 11.41 -6.71
C ALA A 112 -1.78 11.74 -7.63
N TYR A 113 -0.81 10.84 -7.73
CA TYR A 113 0.30 10.87 -8.70
C TYR A 113 -0.15 10.63 -10.15
N GLY A 114 -1.42 10.29 -10.36
CA GLY A 114 -2.02 10.04 -11.66
C GLY A 114 -1.90 8.61 -12.16
N CYS A 115 -1.39 7.69 -11.34
CA CYS A 115 -1.51 6.26 -11.60
C CYS A 115 -2.98 5.82 -11.44
N VAL A 116 -3.31 4.63 -11.92
CA VAL A 116 -4.61 4.01 -11.73
C VAL A 116 -4.42 2.73 -10.93
N PRO A 117 -4.41 2.81 -9.60
CA PRO A 117 -4.35 1.62 -8.78
C PRO A 117 -5.67 0.85 -8.87
N ILE A 118 -5.58 -0.48 -8.90
CA ILE A 118 -6.68 -1.40 -9.23
C ILE A 118 -6.89 -2.50 -8.19
N ALA A 119 -5.88 -2.78 -7.38
CA ALA A 119 -5.97 -3.71 -6.28
C ALA A 119 -4.91 -3.34 -5.23
N SER A 120 -5.23 -3.59 -3.97
CA SER A 120 -4.29 -3.54 -2.87
C SER A 120 -4.60 -4.68 -1.93
N CYS A 121 -3.58 -5.15 -1.21
CA CYS A 121 -3.75 -6.09 -0.12
C CYS A 121 -2.60 -5.89 0.87
N ASN A 122 -2.88 -5.93 2.17
CA ASN A 122 -1.81 -5.83 3.18
C ASN A 122 -1.12 -7.17 3.49
N GLY A 123 -1.46 -8.24 2.75
CA GLY A 123 -0.86 -9.57 2.93
C GLY A 123 -1.24 -10.27 4.23
N GLY A 124 -2.29 -9.80 4.92
CA GLY A 124 -2.61 -10.25 6.27
C GLY A 124 -1.60 -9.78 7.29
N ALA A 125 -1.10 -8.55 7.14
CA ALA A 125 -0.20 -7.94 8.13
C ALA A 125 -0.81 -7.92 9.54
N PHE A 126 -2.14 -7.82 9.65
CA PHE A 126 -2.86 -7.68 10.92
C PHE A 126 -3.85 -8.82 11.19
N VAL A 127 -4.42 -9.47 10.17
CA VAL A 127 -5.33 -10.61 10.33
C VAL A 127 -4.92 -11.78 9.42
N HIS A 128 -5.31 -13.00 9.79
CA HIS A 128 -5.15 -14.18 8.93
C HIS A 128 -6.34 -14.29 7.95
N ASP A 129 -6.09 -14.82 6.75
CA ASP A 129 -6.98 -14.88 5.56
C ASP A 129 -6.97 -13.67 4.63
N HIS A 130 -5.89 -13.53 3.85
CA HIS A 130 -5.83 -12.60 2.71
C HIS A 130 -5.56 -13.34 1.41
N HIS A 131 -5.93 -12.71 0.30
CA HIS A 131 -5.70 -13.26 -1.05
C HIS A 131 -4.22 -13.34 -1.42
N GLU A 132 -3.42 -12.44 -0.88
CA GLU A 132 -1.99 -12.31 -1.16
C GLU A 132 -1.19 -12.64 0.08
N ASP A 133 -0.03 -13.26 -0.11
CA ASP A 133 0.85 -13.68 0.99
C ASP A 133 1.74 -12.55 1.51
N HIS A 134 1.63 -11.34 0.94
CA HIS A 134 2.45 -10.17 1.29
C HIS A 134 1.79 -8.85 0.81
N PRO A 135 2.22 -7.69 1.34
CA PRO A 135 1.70 -6.39 0.97
C PRO A 135 1.94 -6.10 -0.50
N ILE A 136 0.86 -5.77 -1.22
CA ILE A 136 0.92 -5.36 -2.61
C ILE A 136 -0.02 -4.21 -2.93
N VAL A 137 0.36 -3.42 -3.94
CA VAL A 137 -0.54 -2.52 -4.67
C VAL A 137 -0.29 -2.69 -6.16
N ALA A 138 -1.32 -3.14 -6.88
CA ALA A 138 -1.29 -3.24 -8.33
C ALA A 138 -1.88 -1.97 -8.96
N PHE A 139 -1.18 -1.40 -9.93
CA PHE A 139 -1.59 -0.17 -10.59
C PHE A 139 -1.13 -0.07 -12.04
N TYR A 140 -1.92 0.64 -12.83
CA TYR A 140 -1.52 1.07 -14.16
C TYR A 140 -0.85 2.43 -14.10
N CYS A 141 0.20 2.60 -14.91
CA CYS A 141 0.85 3.88 -15.13
C CYS A 141 1.41 3.96 -16.54
N THR A 142 1.51 5.16 -17.07
CA THR A 142 2.19 5.39 -18.34
C THR A 142 3.70 5.33 -18.16
N ARG A 143 4.43 5.11 -19.26
CA ARG A 143 5.90 5.18 -19.27
C ARG A 143 6.46 6.46 -18.63
N ALA A 144 5.81 7.60 -18.90
CA ALA A 144 6.26 8.89 -18.38
C ALA A 144 6.05 8.98 -16.86
N GLN A 145 4.90 8.50 -16.36
CA GLN A 145 4.60 8.45 -14.93
C GLN A 145 5.56 7.50 -14.21
N PHE A 146 5.79 6.30 -14.75
CA PHE A 146 6.72 5.36 -14.14
C PHE A 146 8.14 5.94 -14.03
N LYS A 147 8.65 6.55 -15.10
CA LYS A 147 9.98 7.20 -15.09
C LYS A 147 10.10 8.33 -14.07
N ALA A 148 9.00 8.99 -13.73
CA ALA A 148 8.98 10.03 -12.70
C ALA A 148 8.82 9.42 -11.30
N LEU A 149 8.07 8.32 -11.16
CA LEU A 149 7.79 7.63 -9.90
C LEU A 149 8.97 6.79 -9.41
N ASP A 150 9.62 6.04 -10.30
CA ASP A 150 10.67 5.07 -9.96
C ASP A 150 11.80 5.67 -9.09
N PRO A 151 12.34 6.88 -9.39
CA PRO A 151 13.33 7.52 -8.52
C PRO A 151 12.83 7.88 -7.11
N VAL A 152 11.53 8.15 -6.96
CA VAL A 152 10.92 8.40 -5.64
C VAL A 152 10.96 7.13 -4.79
N LEU A 153 10.86 5.97 -5.44
CA LEU A 153 10.79 4.66 -4.81
C LEU A 153 12.16 4.01 -4.55
N GLU A 154 13.27 4.57 -5.03
CA GLU A 154 14.62 3.98 -4.93
C GLU A 154 15.15 3.89 -3.49
N GLY A 155 14.69 4.76 -2.59
CA GLY A 155 15.13 4.82 -1.20
C GLY A 155 14.38 3.91 -0.22
N PHE A 156 13.41 3.14 -0.71
CA PHE A 156 12.48 2.35 0.11
C PHE A 156 12.69 0.85 -0.11
N GLU A 157 12.38 0.05 0.92
CA GLU A 157 12.46 -1.42 0.84
C GLU A 157 11.21 -1.99 0.15
N VAL A 158 11.05 -1.63 -1.13
CA VAL A 158 9.92 -2.03 -1.97
C VAL A 158 10.36 -2.64 -3.30
N GLY A 159 9.65 -3.68 -3.70
CA GLY A 159 9.79 -4.35 -4.99
C GLY A 159 8.83 -3.76 -6.03
N LEU A 160 9.21 -3.90 -7.29
CA LEU A 160 8.39 -3.52 -8.44
C LEU A 160 8.44 -4.63 -9.47
N SER A 161 7.29 -5.09 -9.95
CA SER A 161 7.23 -6.10 -11.00
C SER A 161 6.09 -5.85 -11.98
N GLY A 162 6.14 -6.54 -13.13
CA GLY A 162 5.09 -6.47 -14.14
C GLY A 162 5.21 -5.28 -15.10
N SER A 163 4.34 -5.29 -16.11
CA SER A 163 4.24 -4.23 -17.10
C SER A 163 2.80 -3.79 -17.40
N ASP A 164 1.79 -4.57 -17.02
CA ASP A 164 0.37 -4.22 -17.19
C ASP A 164 -0.51 -5.20 -16.37
N PRO A 165 -0.81 -4.94 -15.08
CA PRO A 165 -0.40 -3.80 -14.26
C PRO A 165 1.05 -3.89 -13.76
N VAL A 166 1.56 -2.77 -13.22
CA VAL A 166 2.74 -2.77 -12.34
C VAL A 166 2.30 -3.15 -10.93
N VAL A 167 3.08 -3.97 -10.25
CA VAL A 167 2.84 -4.38 -8.86
C VAL A 167 3.96 -3.83 -7.99
N LEU A 168 3.59 -2.99 -7.03
CA LEU A 168 4.43 -2.57 -5.91
C LEU A 168 4.24 -3.56 -4.77
N CYS A 169 5.32 -4.06 -4.19
CA CYS A 169 5.27 -4.93 -3.02
C CYS A 169 6.25 -4.49 -1.93
N ALA A 170 5.99 -4.87 -0.69
CA ALA A 170 6.87 -4.58 0.43
C ALA A 170 6.98 -5.78 1.38
N LYS A 171 8.08 -5.85 2.11
CA LYS A 171 8.25 -6.79 3.22
C LYS A 171 7.52 -6.38 4.49
N ASP A 172 7.11 -5.11 4.57
CA ASP A 172 6.45 -4.50 5.71
C ASP A 172 5.51 -3.41 5.21
N VAL A 173 4.26 -3.39 5.70
CA VAL A 173 3.26 -2.37 5.35
C VAL A 173 3.67 -0.96 5.77
N ARG A 174 4.58 -0.80 6.74
CA ARG A 174 5.16 0.50 7.11
C ARG A 174 5.89 1.16 5.94
N GLU A 175 6.53 0.36 5.08
CA GLU A 175 7.19 0.88 3.88
C GLU A 175 6.19 1.51 2.91
N PHE A 176 4.95 1.00 2.84
CA PHE A 176 3.90 1.63 2.05
C PHE A 176 3.51 3.00 2.59
N VAL A 177 3.38 3.16 3.91
CA VAL A 177 3.11 4.48 4.52
C VAL A 177 4.26 5.45 4.22
N ASN A 178 5.51 5.01 4.37
CA ASN A 178 6.70 5.82 4.05
C ASN A 178 6.75 6.21 2.56
N VAL A 179 6.43 5.28 1.66
CA VAL A 179 6.31 5.54 0.21
C VAL A 179 5.21 6.54 -0.08
N ALA A 180 4.06 6.46 0.60
CA ALA A 180 2.97 7.40 0.42
C ALA A 180 3.41 8.84 0.74
N GLU A 181 4.10 9.05 1.86
CA GLU A 181 4.66 10.35 2.23
C GLU A 181 5.65 10.87 1.18
N ALA A 182 6.51 10.00 0.66
CA ALA A 182 7.49 10.34 -0.36
C ALA A 182 6.83 10.77 -1.67
N ILE A 183 5.80 10.05 -2.12
CA ILE A 183 5.01 10.43 -3.30
C ILE A 183 4.36 11.80 -3.06
N LEU A 184 3.72 12.01 -1.91
CA LEU A 184 3.05 13.28 -1.58
C LEU A 184 4.01 14.47 -1.51
N ALA A 185 5.30 14.26 -1.21
CA ALA A 185 6.31 15.31 -1.20
C ALA A 185 6.68 15.81 -2.62
N THR A 186 6.27 15.09 -3.66
CA THR A 186 6.52 15.46 -5.06
C THR A 186 5.32 16.14 -5.75
N LEU A 187 4.18 16.23 -5.08
CA LEU A 187 2.91 16.77 -5.60
C LEU A 187 2.73 18.26 -5.32
#